data_AF-A0A814R5A9-F1
#
_entry.id   AF-A0A814R5A9-F1
#
_cell.length_a   1.000
_cell.length_b   1.000
_cell.length_c   1.000
_cell.angle_alpha   90.00
_cell.angle_beta   90.00
_cell.angle_gamma   90.00
#
_symmetry.space_group_name_H-M   'P 1'
#
loop_
_entity.id
_entity.type
_entity.pdbx_description
1 polymer ?
#
loop_
_entity_poly.entity_id
_entity_poly.type
_entity_poly.pdbx_seq_one_letter_code
_entity_poly.pdbx_strand_id
1 'polypeptide(L)'
;MNQKIKLYDLVASLQSTCYFSPTAWKTRLGLLHKNVQFETIPTTFLQLRGELAQRSGCSDITIPAIELLDGTFIYDSFRIAEWLETTYPDAPSLFTGDGKSSRESQPEHVILGKNYSRLVDLGLGASKSEWAVWYELFFPQQDKLITGDEHRAYFTSDARLGPQGYQKLLALDRQELTRRAKMNVQPLAQILHERPNEYFQGTHPGQVDYIIFGRYAYCRMLDAELTKEIWNDQGEELNEWIERLCQAFDGHAQSLFDNSSTSKN
;
A
#
# COMPACT_ATOMS: atom_id res chain seq x y z
N MET A 1 -11.29 -26.55 -8.86
CA MET A 1 -11.04 -25.35 -8.02
C MET A 1 -10.39 -24.32 -8.92
N ASN A 2 -10.99 -23.14 -9.12
CA ASN A 2 -10.33 -22.08 -9.89
C ASN A 2 -9.06 -21.68 -9.13
N GLN A 3 -7.90 -22.04 -9.68
CA GLN A 3 -6.61 -21.68 -9.12
C GLN A 3 -6.41 -20.17 -9.26
N LYS A 4 -6.19 -19.49 -8.13
CA LYS A 4 -5.96 -18.04 -8.05
C LYS A 4 -4.54 -17.75 -7.59
N ILE A 5 -3.97 -16.64 -8.03
CA ILE A 5 -2.72 -16.12 -7.44
C ILE A 5 -2.99 -15.83 -5.96
N LYS A 6 -2.02 -16.12 -5.10
CA LYS A 6 -2.12 -15.72 -3.68
C LYS A 6 -1.36 -14.43 -3.46
N LEU A 7 -2.01 -13.43 -2.88
CA LEU A 7 -1.42 -12.18 -2.41
C LEU A 7 -1.19 -12.29 -0.90
N TYR A 8 0.07 -12.37 -0.48
CA TYR A 8 0.44 -12.30 0.92
C TYR A 8 0.42 -10.84 1.37
N ASP A 9 -0.40 -10.54 2.38
CA ASP A 9 -0.59 -9.20 2.93
C ASP A 9 -0.44 -9.21 4.45
N LEU A 10 0.10 -8.12 5.00
CA LEU A 10 0.51 -8.03 6.39
C LEU A 10 -0.69 -7.67 7.27
N VAL A 11 -0.89 -8.47 8.31
CA VAL A 11 -1.92 -8.27 9.34
C VAL A 11 -1.30 -8.36 10.73
N ALA A 12 -2.01 -7.80 11.71
CA ALA A 12 -1.57 -7.83 13.10
C ALA A 12 -1.72 -9.22 13.73
N SER A 13 -2.76 -9.95 13.34
CA SER A 13 -3.05 -11.34 13.72
C SER A 13 -3.76 -12.03 12.55
N LEU A 14 -3.74 -13.36 12.52
CA LEU A 14 -4.38 -14.14 11.45
C LEU A 14 -5.90 -14.02 11.40
N GLN A 15 -6.52 -13.60 12.51
CA GLN A 15 -7.95 -13.32 12.59
C GLN A 15 -8.29 -11.89 12.17
N SER A 16 -7.29 -11.03 11.99
CA SER A 16 -7.50 -9.63 11.63
C SER A 16 -7.86 -9.49 10.15
N THR A 17 -8.85 -8.65 9.88
CA THR A 17 -9.19 -8.17 8.54
C THR A 17 -8.54 -6.82 8.22
N CYS A 18 -7.70 -6.31 9.12
CA CYS A 18 -7.00 -5.03 8.97
C CYS A 18 -5.68 -5.22 8.19
N TYR A 19 -5.78 -5.14 6.86
CA TYR A 19 -4.64 -5.15 5.95
C TYR A 19 -4.02 -3.77 5.85
N PHE A 20 -3.09 -3.44 6.74
CA PHE A 20 -2.52 -2.09 6.80
C PHE A 20 -1.35 -1.89 5.83
N SER A 21 -0.72 -2.91 5.25
CA SER A 21 0.53 -2.73 4.48
C SER A 21 0.35 -1.79 3.26
N PRO A 22 1.01 -0.61 3.23
CA PRO A 22 0.86 0.31 2.11
C PRO A 22 1.41 -0.25 0.81
N THR A 23 2.45 -1.08 0.88
CA THR A 23 3.04 -1.72 -0.31
C THR A 23 2.13 -2.82 -0.84
N ALA A 24 1.41 -3.54 0.01
CA ALA A 24 0.47 -4.57 -0.43
C ALA A 24 -0.78 -3.97 -1.08
N TRP A 25 -1.24 -2.80 -0.61
CA TRP A 25 -2.28 -2.04 -1.29
C TRP A 25 -1.93 -1.69 -2.75
N LYS A 26 -0.67 -1.34 -3.03
CA LYS A 26 -0.19 -1.11 -4.41
C LYS A 26 -0.41 -2.35 -5.28
N THR A 27 0.07 -3.51 -4.80
CA THR A 27 -0.07 -4.78 -5.53
C THR A 27 -1.53 -5.21 -5.66
N ARG A 28 -2.33 -5.04 -4.61
CA ARG A 28 -3.77 -5.35 -4.61
C ARG A 28 -4.48 -4.58 -5.72
N LEU A 29 -4.28 -3.26 -5.78
CA LEU A 29 -4.88 -2.41 -6.81
C LEU A 29 -4.32 -2.72 -8.20
N GLY A 30 -3.02 -3.04 -8.31
CA GLY A 30 -2.42 -3.48 -9.58
C GLY A 30 -3.03 -4.78 -10.11
N LEU A 31 -3.27 -5.77 -9.24
CA LEU A 31 -3.95 -7.02 -9.60
C LEU A 31 -5.38 -6.75 -10.07
N LEU A 32 -6.13 -5.92 -9.35
CA LEU A 32 -7.50 -5.52 -9.71
C LEU A 32 -7.54 -4.75 -11.05
N HIS A 33 -6.63 -3.78 -11.24
CA HIS A 33 -6.48 -3.01 -12.48
C HIS A 33 -6.23 -3.93 -13.69
N LYS A 34 -5.40 -4.96 -13.51
CA LYS A 34 -5.11 -5.95 -14.54
C LYS A 34 -6.16 -7.06 -14.67
N ASN A 35 -7.26 -6.97 -13.92
CA ASN A 35 -8.32 -7.98 -13.83
C ASN A 35 -7.78 -9.40 -13.52
N VAL A 36 -6.75 -9.47 -12.67
CA VAL A 36 -6.12 -10.72 -12.24
C VAL A 36 -6.86 -11.24 -11.01
N GLN A 37 -7.33 -12.48 -11.07
CA GLN A 37 -8.01 -13.12 -9.96
C GLN A 37 -6.99 -13.55 -8.89
N PHE A 38 -7.19 -13.11 -7.66
CA PHE A 38 -6.33 -13.46 -6.53
C PHE A 38 -7.11 -13.79 -5.26
N GLU A 39 -6.43 -14.45 -4.33
CA GLU A 39 -6.85 -14.66 -2.95
C GLU A 39 -5.87 -13.91 -2.04
N THR A 40 -6.36 -13.21 -1.02
CA THR A 40 -5.48 -12.58 -0.02
C THR A 40 -5.18 -13.56 1.10
N ILE A 41 -3.90 -13.78 1.38
CA ILE A 41 -3.43 -14.63 2.48
C ILE A 41 -2.94 -13.71 3.62
N PRO A 42 -3.65 -13.67 4.76
CA PRO A 42 -3.22 -12.92 5.93
C PRO A 42 -1.88 -13.47 6.43
N THR A 43 -0.91 -12.58 6.61
CA THR A 43 0.45 -12.92 7.02
C THR A 43 0.88 -12.06 8.19
N THR A 44 1.30 -12.67 9.29
CA THR A 44 1.93 -11.95 10.41
C THR A 44 3.43 -11.75 10.19
N PHE A 45 4.06 -10.86 10.96
CA PHE A 45 5.52 -10.69 10.92
C PHE A 45 6.30 -11.99 11.16
N LEU A 46 5.83 -12.86 12.06
CA LEU A 46 6.50 -14.12 12.36
C LEU A 46 6.35 -15.12 11.20
N GLN A 47 5.17 -15.22 10.58
CA GLN A 47 4.98 -16.05 9.40
C GLN A 47 5.80 -15.59 8.21
N LEU A 48 5.90 -14.26 8.02
CA LEU A 48 6.75 -13.67 7.00
C LEU A 48 8.22 -14.10 7.17
N ARG A 49 8.73 -14.09 8.40
CA ARG A 49 10.12 -14.44 8.73
C ARG A 49 10.34 -15.94 8.92
N GLY A 50 9.28 -16.73 9.05
CA GLY A 50 9.30 -18.18 9.21
C GLY A 50 8.83 -18.89 7.94
N GLU A 51 7.58 -19.33 7.92
CA GLU A 51 6.99 -20.17 6.86
C GLU A 51 7.20 -19.58 5.45
N LEU A 52 6.93 -18.29 5.26
CA LEU A 52 7.01 -17.67 3.94
C LEU A 52 8.46 -17.55 3.45
N ALA A 53 9.38 -17.21 4.33
CA ALA A 53 10.81 -17.19 4.04
C ALA A 53 11.33 -18.59 3.66
N GLN A 54 10.88 -19.63 4.37
CA GLN A 54 11.24 -21.01 4.06
C GLN A 54 10.70 -21.47 2.70
N ARG A 55 9.40 -21.24 2.44
CA ARG A 55 8.73 -21.67 1.20
C ARG A 55 9.24 -20.93 -0.03
N SER A 56 9.58 -19.65 0.11
CA SER A 56 10.14 -18.85 -0.98
C SER A 56 11.64 -19.10 -1.21
N GLY A 57 12.33 -19.78 -0.29
CA GLY A 57 13.79 -19.93 -0.32
C GLY A 57 14.55 -18.61 -0.12
N CYS A 58 13.90 -17.57 0.42
CA CYS A 58 14.46 -16.24 0.59
C CYS A 58 14.23 -15.75 2.03
N SER A 59 15.30 -15.68 2.83
CA SER A 59 15.24 -15.23 4.23
C SER A 59 14.72 -13.79 4.38
N ASP A 60 14.98 -12.95 3.39
CA ASP A 60 14.68 -11.52 3.41
C ASP A 60 13.43 -11.15 2.60
N ILE A 61 12.54 -12.12 2.34
CA ILE A 61 11.28 -11.86 1.64
C ILE A 61 10.48 -10.73 2.32
N THR A 62 9.84 -9.89 1.52
CA THR A 62 9.07 -8.72 1.97
C THR A 62 7.61 -8.82 1.55
N ILE A 63 6.73 -8.15 2.28
CA ILE A 63 5.34 -7.92 1.85
C ILE A 63 5.27 -6.66 0.99
N PRO A 64 4.53 -6.68 -0.14
CA PRO A 64 3.78 -7.81 -0.67
C PRO A 64 4.66 -8.87 -1.30
N ALA A 65 4.16 -10.10 -1.22
CA ALA A 65 4.60 -11.20 -2.04
C ALA A 65 3.38 -11.81 -2.73
N ILE A 66 3.56 -12.31 -3.95
CA ILE A 66 2.58 -13.14 -4.64
C ILE A 66 3.16 -14.53 -4.88
N GLU A 67 2.33 -15.55 -4.72
CA GLU A 67 2.62 -16.94 -5.14
C GLU A 67 1.78 -17.24 -6.39
N LEU A 68 2.47 -17.54 -7.49
CA LEU A 68 1.86 -17.94 -8.76
C LEU A 68 1.37 -19.39 -8.69
N LEU A 69 0.60 -19.81 -9.70
CA LEU A 69 -0.01 -21.14 -9.73
C LEU A 69 1.00 -22.28 -9.78
N ASP A 70 2.19 -22.02 -10.30
CA ASP A 70 3.31 -22.95 -10.37
C ASP A 70 4.17 -22.96 -9.08
N GLY A 71 3.78 -22.20 -8.06
CA GLY A 71 4.51 -22.07 -6.78
C GLY A 71 5.62 -21.02 -6.81
N THR A 72 5.82 -20.31 -7.93
CA THR A 72 6.82 -19.23 -8.02
C THR A 72 6.44 -18.05 -7.15
N PHE A 73 7.40 -17.53 -6.38
CA PHE A 73 7.21 -16.31 -5.59
C PHE A 73 7.76 -15.07 -6.31
N ILE A 74 6.98 -14.00 -6.30
CA ILE A 74 7.42 -12.65 -6.69
C ILE A 74 7.13 -11.70 -5.52
N TYR A 75 8.13 -10.95 -5.08
CA TYR A 75 8.03 -9.97 -4.01
C TYR A 75 8.68 -8.65 -4.46
N ASP A 76 8.48 -7.59 -3.66
CA ASP A 76 8.65 -6.18 -4.04
C ASP A 76 7.46 -5.66 -4.87
N SER A 77 6.72 -4.69 -4.32
CA SER A 77 5.50 -4.17 -4.95
C SER A 77 5.73 -3.56 -6.33
N PHE A 78 6.90 -2.93 -6.55
CA PHE A 78 7.24 -2.30 -7.83
C PHE A 78 7.61 -3.37 -8.85
N ARG A 79 8.42 -4.37 -8.44
CA ARG A 79 8.72 -5.54 -9.29
C ARG A 79 7.45 -6.29 -9.69
N ILE A 80 6.50 -6.46 -8.77
CA ILE A 80 5.20 -7.08 -9.07
C ILE A 80 4.42 -6.23 -10.09
N ALA A 81 4.41 -4.90 -9.97
CA ALA A 81 3.76 -4.03 -10.95
C ALA A 81 4.38 -4.16 -12.35
N GLU A 82 5.72 -4.25 -12.45
CA GLU A 82 6.39 -4.49 -13.74
C GLU A 82 6.10 -5.87 -14.33
N TRP A 83 6.03 -6.90 -13.48
CA TRP A 83 5.61 -8.23 -13.88
C TRP A 83 4.16 -8.24 -14.39
N LEU A 84 3.24 -7.57 -13.69
CA LEU A 84 1.85 -7.41 -14.09
C LEU A 84 1.71 -6.71 -15.44
N GLU A 85 2.46 -5.63 -15.64
CA GLU A 85 2.49 -4.88 -16.90
C GLU A 85 2.93 -5.72 -18.09
N THR A 86 3.91 -6.59 -17.87
CA THR A 86 4.46 -7.47 -18.91
C THR A 86 3.59 -8.70 -19.16
N THR A 87 3.04 -9.28 -18.09
CA THR A 87 2.33 -10.58 -18.12
C THR A 87 0.87 -10.45 -18.59
N TYR A 88 0.25 -9.30 -18.32
CA TYR A 88 -1.13 -9.01 -18.70
C TYR A 88 -1.20 -7.81 -19.63
N PRO A 89 -0.66 -7.92 -20.86
CA PRO A 89 -0.49 -6.77 -21.74
C PRO A 89 -1.81 -6.31 -22.38
N ASP A 90 -2.84 -7.16 -22.39
CA ASP A 90 -4.15 -6.87 -22.98
C ASP A 90 -5.06 -6.08 -22.02
N ALA A 91 -4.71 -6.03 -20.73
CA ALA A 91 -5.38 -5.19 -19.75
C ALA A 91 -4.80 -3.77 -19.75
N PRO A 92 -5.53 -2.75 -19.25
CA PRO A 92 -5.05 -1.37 -19.20
C PRO A 92 -3.66 -1.24 -18.57
N SER A 93 -2.84 -0.32 -19.08
CA SER A 93 -1.48 -0.11 -18.58
C SER A 93 -1.49 0.53 -17.20
N LEU A 94 -0.64 -0.01 -16.30
CA LEU A 94 -0.41 0.58 -15.00
C LEU A 94 0.37 1.90 -15.08
N PHE A 95 1.04 2.19 -16.20
CA PHE A 95 2.03 3.26 -16.27
C PHE A 95 1.65 4.39 -17.23
N THR A 96 0.69 4.24 -18.14
CA THR A 96 0.35 5.31 -19.08
C THR A 96 -0.72 6.28 -18.59
N GLY A 97 -1.68 5.80 -17.78
CA GLY A 97 -2.79 6.62 -17.29
C GLY A 97 -3.81 7.04 -18.35
N ASP A 98 -3.77 6.43 -19.54
CA ASP A 98 -4.67 6.74 -20.67
C ASP A 98 -5.78 5.70 -20.88
N GLY A 99 -5.83 4.66 -20.04
CA GLY A 99 -6.82 3.60 -20.08
C GLY A 99 -6.62 2.57 -21.20
N LYS A 100 -5.59 2.73 -22.05
CA LYS A 100 -5.29 1.78 -23.12
C LYS A 100 -4.54 0.57 -22.58
N SER A 101 -4.61 -0.52 -23.33
CA SER A 101 -3.86 -1.73 -22.99
C SER A 101 -2.35 -1.47 -23.03
N SER A 102 -1.59 -2.21 -22.23
CA SER A 102 -0.12 -2.14 -22.28
C SER A 102 0.43 -2.51 -23.65
N ARG A 103 -0.23 -3.42 -24.38
CA ARG A 103 0.16 -3.83 -25.74
C ARG A 103 0.09 -2.68 -26.74
N GLU A 104 -0.90 -1.81 -26.61
CA GLU A 104 -1.13 -0.66 -27.49
C GLU A 104 -0.34 0.58 -27.07
N SER A 105 0.29 0.54 -25.89
CA SER A 105 1.03 1.65 -25.31
C SER A 105 2.37 1.87 -26.02
N GLN A 106 2.74 3.14 -26.21
CA GLN A 106 4.07 3.49 -26.70
C GLN A 106 5.12 3.19 -25.61
N PRO A 107 6.23 2.51 -25.91
CA PRO A 107 7.25 2.16 -24.90
C PRO A 107 7.76 3.36 -24.11
N GLU A 108 7.89 4.53 -24.74
CA GLU A 108 8.36 5.75 -24.10
C GLU A 108 7.39 6.24 -23.02
N HIS A 109 6.08 6.15 -23.26
CA HIS A 109 5.07 6.52 -22.27
C HIS A 109 5.10 5.58 -21.07
N VAL A 110 5.30 4.27 -21.30
CA VAL A 110 5.46 3.29 -20.22
C VAL A 110 6.71 3.60 -19.39
N ILE A 111 7.83 3.94 -20.03
CA ILE A 111 9.09 4.32 -19.34
C ILE A 111 8.90 5.59 -18.51
N LEU A 112 8.27 6.63 -19.06
CA LEU A 112 7.97 7.86 -18.33
C LEU A 112 7.07 7.59 -17.12
N GLY A 113 6.03 6.77 -17.31
CA GLY A 113 5.15 6.33 -16.25
C GLY A 113 5.84 5.55 -15.14
N LYS A 114 6.73 4.62 -15.49
CA LYS A 114 7.57 3.87 -14.54
C LYS A 114 8.48 4.81 -13.75
N ASN A 115 9.13 5.75 -14.41
CA ASN A 115 10.02 6.71 -13.75
C ASN A 115 9.24 7.62 -12.79
N TYR A 116 8.07 8.11 -13.20
CA TYR A 116 7.22 8.92 -12.34
C TYR A 116 6.72 8.10 -11.13
N SER A 117 6.24 6.88 -11.37
CA SER A 117 5.85 5.94 -10.31
C SER A 117 7.00 5.71 -9.34
N ARG A 118 8.21 5.48 -9.85
CA ARG A 118 9.38 5.19 -9.00
C ARG A 118 9.81 6.39 -8.18
N LEU A 119 9.73 7.61 -8.75
CA LEU A 119 10.01 8.84 -8.02
C LEU A 119 9.06 9.00 -6.82
N VAL A 120 7.75 8.83 -7.06
CA VAL A 120 6.73 8.91 -6.01
C VAL A 120 6.89 7.77 -4.99
N ASP A 121 7.22 6.57 -5.46
CA ASP A 121 7.47 5.40 -4.60
C ASP A 121 8.66 5.62 -3.66
N LEU A 122 9.78 6.14 -4.15
CA LEU A 122 10.96 6.40 -3.32
C LEU A 122 10.75 7.56 -2.32
N GLY A 123 9.88 8.52 -2.64
CA GLY A 123 9.53 9.64 -1.76
C GLY A 123 8.42 9.30 -0.75
N LEU A 124 7.18 9.13 -1.22
CA LEU A 124 5.99 8.93 -0.39
C LEU A 124 5.68 7.44 -0.13
N GLY A 125 6.01 6.59 -1.10
CA GLY A 125 5.68 5.16 -1.10
C GLY A 125 6.60 4.29 -0.24
N ALA A 126 7.81 4.76 0.06
CA ALA A 126 8.81 4.04 0.82
C ALA A 126 8.49 4.12 2.32
N SER A 127 8.69 3.00 3.03
CA SER A 127 8.52 2.94 4.49
C SER A 127 9.81 3.20 5.25
N LYS A 128 10.87 3.68 4.58
CA LYS A 128 12.12 4.09 5.23
C LYS A 128 11.90 5.45 5.91
N SER A 129 12.32 5.56 7.16
CA SER A 129 12.13 6.73 8.05
C SER A 129 12.72 8.02 7.49
N GLU A 130 13.68 7.93 6.57
CA GLU A 130 14.41 9.06 6.00
C GLU A 130 13.52 9.98 5.12
N TRP A 131 12.38 9.49 4.63
CA TRP A 131 11.54 10.21 3.66
C TRP A 131 10.06 10.35 4.06
N ALA A 132 9.58 9.55 5.02
CA ALA A 132 8.15 9.42 5.31
C ALA A 132 7.83 9.44 6.82
N VAL A 133 7.24 10.55 7.27
CA VAL A 133 6.61 10.74 8.60
C VAL A 133 5.53 9.71 8.94
N TRP A 134 5.03 8.99 7.93
CA TRP A 134 3.89 8.09 8.02
C TRP A 134 4.10 6.93 8.99
N TYR A 135 5.27 6.29 8.97
CA TYR A 135 5.53 5.17 9.87
C TYR A 135 5.59 5.67 11.32
N GLU A 136 6.33 6.75 11.56
CA GLU A 136 6.48 7.39 12.87
C GLU A 136 5.13 7.80 13.47
N LEU A 137 4.28 8.47 12.68
CA LEU A 137 2.99 8.99 13.15
C LEU A 137 1.98 7.89 13.51
N PHE A 138 1.95 6.81 12.72
CA PHE A 138 0.99 5.72 12.88
C PHE A 138 1.55 4.51 13.63
N PHE A 139 2.82 4.51 14.01
CA PHE A 139 3.43 3.42 14.78
C PHE A 139 2.65 3.12 16.08
N PRO A 140 2.24 4.11 16.90
CA PRO A 140 1.52 3.80 18.14
C PRO A 140 0.14 3.16 17.89
N GLN A 141 -0.50 3.46 16.77
CA GLN A 141 -1.74 2.81 16.35
C GLN A 141 -1.50 1.37 15.94
N GLN A 142 -0.45 1.12 15.15
CA GLN A 142 -0.05 -0.23 14.75
C GLN A 142 0.36 -1.08 15.97
N ASP A 143 1.09 -0.50 16.93
CA ASP A 143 1.52 -1.18 18.16
C ASP A 143 0.35 -1.75 18.95
N LYS A 144 -0.77 -1.02 19.04
CA LYS A 144 -1.98 -1.47 19.72
C LYS A 144 -2.62 -2.70 19.07
N LEU A 145 -2.42 -2.89 17.76
CA LEU A 145 -3.01 -4.01 17.03
C LEU A 145 -2.21 -5.31 17.21
N ILE A 146 -0.89 -5.21 17.39
CA ILE A 146 -0.04 -6.39 17.57
C ILE A 146 -0.28 -6.94 18.97
N THR A 147 -0.77 -8.18 19.06
CA THR A 147 -1.07 -8.90 20.31
C THR A 147 -0.42 -10.28 20.33
N GLY A 148 -0.33 -10.89 21.51
CA GLY A 148 0.35 -12.18 21.73
C GLY A 148 1.85 -12.02 22.01
N ASP A 149 2.35 -12.78 22.99
CA ASP A 149 3.67 -12.56 23.58
C ASP A 149 4.81 -12.62 22.57
N GLU A 150 4.83 -13.66 21.71
CA GLU A 150 5.87 -13.82 20.69
C GLU A 150 5.82 -12.71 19.62
N HIS A 151 4.62 -12.37 19.14
CA HIS A 151 4.45 -11.31 18.15
C HIS A 151 4.84 -9.94 18.69
N ARG A 152 4.45 -9.64 19.94
CA ARG A 152 4.85 -8.43 20.66
C ARG A 152 6.37 -8.39 20.82
N ALA A 153 6.96 -9.47 21.31
CA ALA A 153 8.41 -9.56 21.55
C ALA A 153 9.21 -9.26 20.27
N TYR A 154 8.81 -9.84 19.12
CA TYR A 154 9.46 -9.52 17.85
C TYR A 154 9.17 -8.08 17.38
N PHE A 155 7.92 -7.64 17.44
CA PHE A 155 7.51 -6.33 16.91
C PHE A 155 8.21 -5.16 17.61
N THR A 156 8.40 -5.25 18.92
CA THR A 156 9.05 -4.21 19.74
C THR A 156 10.56 -4.41 19.88
N SER A 157 11.12 -5.50 19.34
CA SER A 157 12.55 -5.83 19.49
C SER A 157 13.48 -4.84 18.80
N ASP A 158 14.67 -4.67 19.38
CA ASP A 158 15.79 -3.94 18.77
C ASP A 158 16.30 -4.65 17.49
N ALA A 159 16.11 -5.96 17.36
CA ALA A 159 16.44 -6.68 16.13
C ALA A 159 15.61 -6.19 14.94
N ARG A 160 14.36 -5.78 15.17
CA ARG A 160 13.46 -5.24 14.15
C ARG A 160 13.58 -3.73 14.00
N LEU A 161 13.60 -3.01 15.12
CA LEU A 161 13.48 -1.54 15.16
C LEU A 161 14.82 -0.82 15.28
N GLY A 162 15.92 -1.55 15.46
CA GLY A 162 17.21 -1.01 15.84
C GLY A 162 17.29 -0.63 17.32
N PRO A 163 18.48 -0.28 17.83
CA PRO A 163 18.71 -0.01 19.25
C PRO A 163 17.81 1.08 19.82
N GLN A 164 17.02 0.73 20.84
CA GLN A 164 16.03 1.58 21.49
C GLN A 164 14.95 2.12 20.54
N GLY A 165 14.73 1.46 19.40
CA GLY A 165 13.83 1.95 18.35
C GLY A 165 12.38 2.08 18.83
N TYR A 166 11.90 1.14 19.64
CA TYR A 166 10.55 1.18 20.21
C TYR A 166 10.30 2.43 21.06
N GLN A 167 11.20 2.71 22.01
CA GLN A 167 11.11 3.89 22.88
C GLN A 167 11.20 5.18 22.09
N LYS A 168 12.12 5.25 21.12
CA LYS A 168 12.28 6.42 20.23
C LYS A 168 10.99 6.72 19.47
N LEU A 169 10.37 5.72 18.84
CA LEU A 169 9.14 5.89 18.07
C LEU A 169 7.97 6.39 18.93
N LEU A 170 7.87 5.91 20.18
CA LEU A 170 6.81 6.35 21.11
C LEU A 170 7.05 7.73 21.71
N ALA A 171 8.29 8.23 21.71
CA ALA A 171 8.65 9.53 22.27
C ALA A 171 8.52 10.70 21.26
N LEU A 172 8.21 10.42 19.99
CA LEU A 172 8.13 11.46 18.96
C LEU A 172 6.92 12.39 19.19
N ASP A 173 7.10 13.67 18.83
CA ASP A 173 6.04 14.67 18.92
C ASP A 173 4.97 14.44 17.86
N ARG A 174 3.83 13.90 18.29
CA ARG A 174 2.70 13.62 17.40
C ARG A 174 2.13 14.86 16.71
N GLN A 175 2.14 16.04 17.35
CA GLN A 175 1.61 17.25 16.72
C GLN A 175 2.49 17.69 15.55
N GLU A 176 3.80 17.66 15.74
CA GLU A 176 4.76 17.97 14.67
C GLU A 176 4.69 16.91 13.55
N LEU A 177 4.59 15.62 13.88
CA LEU A 177 4.43 14.57 12.88
C LEU A 177 3.13 14.75 12.07
N THR A 178 2.00 15.07 12.71
CA THR A 178 0.75 15.39 12.00
C THR A 178 0.91 16.61 11.08
N ARG A 179 1.58 17.67 11.54
CA ARG A 179 1.86 18.87 10.74
C ARG A 179 2.69 18.53 9.49
N ARG A 180 3.77 17.76 9.65
CA ARG A 180 4.61 17.27 8.53
C ARG A 180 3.84 16.37 7.58
N ALA A 181 2.96 15.51 8.10
CA ALA A 181 2.11 14.64 7.29
C ALA A 181 1.17 15.46 6.39
N LYS A 182 0.53 16.50 6.93
CA LYS A 182 -0.28 17.44 6.15
C LYS A 182 0.54 18.14 5.05
N MET A 183 1.75 18.62 5.37
CA MET A 183 2.64 19.23 4.38
C MET A 183 3.01 18.29 3.23
N ASN A 184 3.15 16.99 3.49
CA ASN A 184 3.41 15.99 2.45
C ASN A 184 2.20 15.78 1.51
N VAL A 185 0.98 16.05 1.97
CA VAL A 185 -0.26 15.92 1.18
C VAL A 185 -0.57 17.18 0.39
N GLN A 186 -0.12 18.36 0.83
CA GLN A 186 -0.40 19.64 0.17
C GLN A 186 -0.06 19.66 -1.34
N PRO A 187 1.11 19.17 -1.81
CA PRO A 187 1.38 19.12 -3.25
C PRO A 187 0.40 18.22 -4.01
N LEU A 188 -0.08 17.14 -3.39
CA LEU A 188 -1.05 16.23 -3.98
C LEU A 188 -2.41 16.92 -4.16
N ALA A 189 -2.86 17.62 -3.12
CA ALA A 189 -4.08 18.43 -3.17
C ALA A 189 -3.98 19.52 -4.24
N GLN A 190 -2.86 20.24 -4.32
CA GLN A 190 -2.63 21.28 -5.33
C GLN A 190 -2.68 20.73 -6.76
N ILE A 191 -2.03 19.58 -7.03
CA ILE A 191 -2.06 18.94 -8.35
C ILE A 191 -3.49 18.58 -8.77
N LEU A 192 -4.28 18.01 -7.85
CA LEU A 192 -5.67 17.62 -8.14
C LEU A 192 -6.59 18.84 -8.28
N HIS A 193 -6.33 19.92 -7.54
CA HIS A 193 -7.03 21.19 -7.73
C HIS A 193 -6.77 21.80 -9.11
N GLU A 194 -5.53 21.73 -9.61
CA GLU A 194 -5.16 22.18 -10.96
C GLU A 194 -5.72 21.25 -12.06
N ARG A 195 -6.03 20.00 -11.72
CA ARG A 195 -6.46 18.93 -12.63
C ARG A 195 -7.67 18.19 -12.05
N PRO A 196 -8.81 18.88 -11.89
CA PRO A 196 -9.99 18.29 -11.27
C PRO A 196 -10.49 17.10 -12.09
N ASN A 197 -11.06 16.11 -11.42
CA ASN A 197 -11.55 14.86 -12.03
C ASN A 197 -10.50 13.96 -12.71
N GLU A 198 -9.22 14.27 -12.61
CA GLU A 198 -8.14 13.41 -13.09
C GLU A 198 -7.55 12.54 -11.97
N TYR A 199 -6.62 11.67 -12.38
CA TYR A 199 -5.75 10.87 -11.54
C TYR A 199 -4.33 11.42 -11.64
N PHE A 200 -3.45 11.04 -10.71
CA PHE A 200 -2.04 11.45 -10.78
C PHE A 200 -1.36 10.87 -12.02
N GLN A 201 -1.73 9.65 -12.43
CA GLN A 201 -1.17 9.05 -13.64
C GLN A 201 -1.71 9.66 -14.94
N GLY A 202 -2.93 10.19 -14.96
CA GLY A 202 -3.60 10.68 -16.17
C GLY A 202 -5.12 10.72 -16.05
N THR A 203 -5.83 10.43 -17.14
CA THR A 203 -7.31 10.38 -17.15
C THR A 203 -7.87 9.09 -16.54
N HIS A 204 -7.01 8.08 -16.34
CA HIS A 204 -7.32 6.81 -15.70
C HIS A 204 -6.30 6.54 -14.58
N PRO A 205 -6.68 5.80 -13.52
CA PRO A 205 -5.76 5.52 -12.42
C PRO A 205 -4.63 4.61 -12.87
N GLY A 206 -3.45 4.80 -12.30
CA GLY A 206 -2.32 3.89 -12.52
C GLY A 206 -1.44 3.71 -11.29
N GLN A 207 -0.21 3.29 -11.51
CA GLN A 207 0.71 2.91 -10.45
C GLN A 207 1.03 4.08 -9.52
N VAL A 208 1.14 5.32 -10.02
CA VAL A 208 1.33 6.51 -9.18
C VAL A 208 0.16 6.67 -8.21
N ASP A 209 -1.08 6.55 -8.70
CA ASP A 209 -2.27 6.61 -7.86
C ASP A 209 -2.27 5.51 -6.80
N TYR A 210 -1.88 4.29 -7.17
CA TYR A 210 -1.85 3.15 -6.25
C TYR A 210 -0.76 3.27 -5.18
N ILE A 211 0.35 3.91 -5.50
CA ILE A 211 1.40 4.25 -4.52
C ILE A 211 0.87 5.23 -3.47
N ILE A 212 0.23 6.30 -3.92
CA ILE A 212 -0.31 7.34 -3.05
C ILE A 212 -1.49 6.78 -2.24
N PHE A 213 -2.41 6.09 -2.89
CA PHE A 213 -3.58 5.50 -2.26
C PHE A 213 -3.20 4.39 -1.29
N GLY A 214 -2.17 3.59 -1.58
CA GLY A 214 -1.65 2.62 -0.63
C GLY A 214 -1.19 3.26 0.67
N ARG A 215 -0.65 4.48 0.60
CA ARG A 215 -0.32 5.25 1.81
C ARG A 215 -1.57 5.73 2.54
N TYR A 216 -2.54 6.29 1.82
CA TYR A 216 -3.83 6.66 2.39
C TYR A 216 -4.50 5.47 3.09
N ALA A 217 -4.53 4.30 2.44
CA ALA A 217 -5.13 3.08 2.96
C ALA A 217 -4.43 2.57 4.23
N TYR A 218 -3.09 2.63 4.31
CA TYR A 218 -2.35 2.36 5.54
C TYR A 218 -2.81 3.26 6.70
N CYS A 219 -2.89 4.56 6.46
CA CYS A 219 -3.38 5.52 7.44
C CYS A 219 -4.83 5.18 7.84
N ARG A 220 -5.71 5.02 6.86
CA ARG A 220 -7.16 4.77 7.03
C ARG A 220 -7.46 3.49 7.80
N MET A 221 -6.66 2.45 7.57
CA MET A 221 -6.77 1.16 8.27
C MET A 221 -6.36 1.26 9.73
N LEU A 222 -5.38 2.11 10.05
CA LEU A 222 -4.89 2.28 11.42
C LEU A 222 -5.73 3.26 12.23
N ASP A 223 -6.09 4.42 11.65
CA ASP A 223 -6.79 5.50 12.33
C ASP A 223 -7.62 6.35 11.36
N ALA A 224 -8.93 6.17 11.36
CA ALA A 224 -9.82 6.85 10.41
C ALA A 224 -9.89 8.36 10.66
N GLU A 225 -9.97 8.78 11.93
CA GLU A 225 -10.11 10.19 12.31
C GLU A 225 -8.83 10.97 11.98
N LEU A 226 -7.67 10.45 12.38
CA LEU A 226 -6.40 11.10 12.04
C LEU A 226 -6.15 11.12 10.53
N THR A 227 -6.59 10.08 9.81
CA THR A 227 -6.50 10.06 8.34
C THR A 227 -7.36 11.14 7.71
N LYS A 228 -8.61 11.30 8.18
CA LYS A 228 -9.51 12.36 7.73
C LYS A 228 -8.86 13.73 7.89
N GLU A 229 -8.26 14.00 9.06
CA GLU A 229 -7.58 15.25 9.37
C GLU A 229 -6.39 15.55 8.43
N ILE A 230 -5.62 14.51 8.05
CA ILE A 230 -4.40 14.66 7.25
C ILE A 230 -4.68 14.65 5.74
N TRP A 231 -5.69 13.91 5.30
CA TRP A 231 -5.98 13.67 3.89
C TRP A 231 -7.28 14.34 3.45
N ASN A 232 -8.41 13.82 3.91
CA ASN A 232 -9.74 14.24 3.42
C ASN A 232 -10.00 15.73 3.63
N ASP A 233 -9.51 16.31 4.73
CA ASP A 233 -9.72 17.71 5.08
C ASP A 233 -8.75 18.69 4.38
N GLN A 234 -7.88 18.20 3.48
CA GLN A 234 -6.92 19.06 2.75
C GLN A 234 -7.49 19.66 1.46
N GLY A 235 -8.63 19.19 0.95
CA GLY A 235 -9.26 19.72 -0.26
C GLY A 235 -10.33 18.80 -0.84
N GLU A 236 -11.30 19.40 -1.55
CA GLU A 236 -12.44 18.69 -2.14
C GLU A 236 -11.98 17.70 -3.22
N GLU A 237 -11.13 18.13 -4.14
CA GLU A 237 -10.66 17.31 -5.28
C GLU A 237 -9.79 16.13 -4.82
N LEU A 238 -9.04 16.29 -3.72
CA LEU A 238 -8.33 15.19 -3.09
C LEU A 238 -9.30 14.18 -2.47
N ASN A 239 -10.33 14.65 -1.78
CA ASN A 239 -11.36 13.78 -1.22
C ASN A 239 -12.12 13.02 -2.33
N GLU A 240 -12.46 13.68 -3.43
CA GLU A 240 -13.07 13.04 -4.60
C GLU A 240 -12.16 11.98 -5.21
N TRP A 241 -10.85 12.26 -5.36
CA TRP A 241 -9.88 11.26 -5.84
C TRP A 241 -9.81 10.04 -4.91
N ILE A 242 -9.83 10.25 -3.59
CA ILE A 242 -9.90 9.18 -2.59
C ILE A 242 -11.17 8.36 -2.81
N GLU A 243 -12.33 9.00 -2.91
CA GLU A 243 -13.63 8.35 -3.07
C GLU A 243 -13.70 7.55 -4.38
N ARG A 244 -13.20 8.10 -5.49
CA ARG A 244 -13.11 7.40 -6.78
C ARG A 244 -12.32 6.09 -6.64
N LEU A 245 -11.18 6.10 -5.96
CA LEU A 245 -10.37 4.89 -5.76
C LEU A 245 -10.95 3.94 -4.71
N CYS A 246 -11.67 4.44 -3.70
CA CYS A 246 -12.41 3.60 -2.75
C CYS A 246 -13.51 2.79 -3.44
N GLN A 247 -14.21 3.42 -4.41
CA GLN A 247 -15.31 2.81 -5.17
C GLN A 247 -14.85 2.05 -6.41
N ALA A 248 -13.62 2.26 -6.88
CA ALA A 248 -13.05 1.51 -7.99
C ALA A 248 -13.03 0.00 -7.70
N PHE A 249 -13.03 -0.78 -8.78
CA PHE A 249 -12.95 -2.25 -8.72
C PHE A 249 -14.05 -2.86 -7.83
N ASP A 250 -15.30 -2.51 -8.11
CA ASP A 250 -16.49 -2.94 -7.36
C ASP A 250 -16.45 -2.62 -5.86
N GLY A 251 -15.83 -1.48 -5.50
CA GLY A 251 -15.73 -1.04 -4.11
C GLY A 251 -14.80 -1.89 -3.24
N HIS A 252 -13.81 -2.57 -3.84
CA HIS A 252 -12.92 -3.50 -3.12
C HIS A 252 -12.24 -2.82 -1.91
N ALA A 253 -11.74 -1.61 -2.09
CA ALA A 253 -11.07 -0.87 -1.01
C ALA A 253 -12.08 -0.44 0.07
N GLN A 254 -13.24 0.10 -0.33
CA GLN A 254 -14.31 0.48 0.59
C GLN A 254 -14.76 -0.71 1.47
N SER A 255 -14.99 -1.87 0.86
CA SER A 255 -15.39 -3.08 1.58
C SER A 255 -14.39 -3.47 2.68
N LEU A 256 -13.09 -3.37 2.40
CA LEU A 256 -12.07 -3.65 3.40
C LEU A 256 -12.08 -2.59 4.52
N PHE A 257 -12.25 -1.31 4.22
CA PHE A 257 -12.35 -0.27 5.25
C PHE A 257 -13.55 -0.48 6.16
N ASP A 258 -14.70 -0.86 5.63
CA ASP A 258 -15.92 -1.12 6.41
C ASP A 258 -15.76 -2.35 7.32
N ASN A 259 -15.22 -3.44 6.78
CA ASN A 259 -14.95 -4.68 7.52
C ASN A 259 -13.87 -4.52 8.60
N SER A 260 -12.94 -3.58 8.44
CA SER A 260 -11.93 -3.30 9.47
C SER A 260 -12.54 -2.55 10.66
N SER A 261 -13.54 -1.69 10.40
CA SER A 261 -14.18 -0.86 11.41
C SER A 261 -15.07 -1.69 12.36
N THR A 262 -15.68 -2.76 11.85
CA THR A 262 -16.47 -3.71 12.64
C THR A 262 -15.62 -4.62 13.53
N SER A 263 -14.35 -4.86 13.18
CA SER A 263 -13.43 -5.69 13.98
C SER A 263 -12.78 -4.98 15.18
N LYS A 264 -12.95 -3.65 15.28
CA LYS A 264 -12.39 -2.81 16.34
C LYS A 264 -13.39 -2.51 17.48
N ASN A 265 -14.65 -2.95 17.35
CA ASN A 265 -15.70 -2.89 18.38
C ASN A 265 -15.89 -4.26 19.03
#